data_AF-A0AAC9IM06-F1
#
_entry.id   AF-A0AAC9IM06-F1
#
_cell.length_a   1.000
_cell.length_b   1.000
_cell.length_c   1.000
_cell.angle_alpha   90.00
_cell.angle_beta   90.00
_cell.angle_gamma   90.00
#
_symmetry.space_group_name_H-M   'P 1'
#
loop_
_entity.id
_entity.type
_entity.pdbx_description
1 polymer ?
#
loop_
_entity_poly.entity_id
_entity_poly.type
_entity_poly.pdbx_seq_one_letter_code
_entity_poly.pdbx_strand_id
1 'polypeptide(L)' 'MIVISPTDLQNEQKKYLELAETEKVVVKRGDKFIHLVVSDRAFLDDAAEQGVIGDELKKRVFKHIDTLFEK' A
#
# COMPACT_ATOMS: atom_id res chain seq x y z
N MET A 1 -6.48 3.52 8.28
CA MET A 1 -5.59 2.37 8.61
C MET A 1 -6.38 1.41 9.45
N ILE A 2 -6.59 0.18 8.96
CA ILE A 2 -7.41 -0.83 9.61
C ILE A 2 -6.50 -1.95 10.10
N VAL A 3 -6.67 -2.38 11.36
CA VAL A 3 -5.94 -3.51 11.94
C VAL A 3 -6.91 -4.66 12.13
N ILE A 4 -6.62 -5.81 11.52
CA ILE A 4 -7.47 -6.99 11.53
C ILE A 4 -6.74 -8.20 12.11
N SER A 5 -7.49 -9.19 12.58
CA SER A 5 -6.93 -10.49 12.97
C SER A 5 -6.76 -11.41 11.75
N PRO A 6 -5.97 -12.49 11.88
CA PRO A 6 -5.86 -13.49 10.81
C PRO A 6 -7.21 -14.16 10.51
N THR A 7 -8.07 -14.30 11.52
CA THR A 7 -9.41 -14.89 11.39
C THR A 7 -10.32 -13.98 10.56
N ASP A 8 -10.26 -12.66 10.77
CA ASP A 8 -11.05 -11.70 9.98
C ASP A 8 -10.64 -11.76 8.50
N LEU A 9 -9.32 -11.82 8.24
CA LEU A 9 -8.82 -11.96 6.87
C LEU A 9 -9.29 -13.27 6.22
N GLN A 10 -9.34 -14.38 6.96
CA GLN A 10 -9.84 -15.65 6.43
C GLN A 10 -11.34 -15.61 6.11
N ASN A 11 -12.14 -15.01 6.98
CA ASN A 11 -13.60 -14.97 6.83
C ASN A 11 -14.05 -14.00 5.74
N GLU A 12 -13.37 -12.86 5.59
CA GLU A 12 -13.77 -11.77 4.69
C GLU A 12 -12.62 -11.34 3.76
N GLN A 13 -11.90 -12.32 3.19
CA GLN A 13 -10.69 -12.07 2.41
C GLN A 13 -10.88 -11.05 1.27
N LYS A 14 -11.94 -11.20 0.48
CA LYS A 14 -12.23 -10.32 -0.67
C LYS A 14 -12.37 -8.86 -0.23
N LYS A 15 -13.12 -8.60 0.83
CA LYS A 15 -13.34 -7.25 1.38
C LYS A 15 -12.03 -6.60 1.79
N TYR A 16 -11.17 -7.34 2.48
CA TYR A 16 -9.90 -6.77 2.96
C TYR A 16 -8.86 -6.60 1.85
N LEU A 17 -8.92 -7.37 0.77
CA LEU A 17 -8.13 -7.14 -0.43
C LEU A 17 -8.58 -5.89 -1.18
N GLU A 18 -9.89 -5.71 -1.39
CA GLU A 18 -10.45 -4.50 -2.00
C GLU A 18 -10.14 -3.25 -1.15
N LEU A 19 -10.26 -3.36 0.18
CA LEU A 19 -9.86 -2.29 1.08
C LEU A 19 -8.35 -2.00 1.00
N ALA A 20 -7.51 -3.01 0.80
CA ALA A 20 -6.06 -2.81 0.70
C ALA A 20 -5.62 -2.06 -0.58
N GLU A 21 -6.49 -1.96 -1.60
CA GLU A 21 -6.23 -1.13 -2.79
C GLU A 21 -6.38 0.36 -2.49
N THR A 22 -7.21 0.74 -1.52
CA THR A 22 -7.57 2.14 -1.24
C THR A 22 -7.08 2.63 0.12
N GLU A 23 -7.00 1.73 1.11
CA GLU A 23 -6.63 2.02 2.48
C GLU A 23 -5.56 1.07 3.01
N LYS A 24 -4.79 1.54 4.00
CA LYS A 24 -3.77 0.72 4.65
C LYS A 24 -4.42 -0.34 5.56
N VAL A 25 -4.32 -1.61 5.19
CA VAL A 25 -4.75 -2.76 5.99
C VAL A 25 -3.55 -3.49 6.61
N VAL A 26 -3.65 -3.82 7.89
CA VAL A 26 -2.59 -4.52 8.65
C VAL A 26 -3.19 -5.71 9.38
N VAL A 27 -2.59 -6.89 9.21
CA VAL A 27 -2.97 -8.10 9.94
C VAL A 27 -2.09 -8.23 11.17
N LYS A 28 -2.69 -8.21 12.36
CA LYS A 28 -1.98 -8.46 13.62
C LYS A 28 -1.99 -9.95 13.94
N ARG A 29 -0.82 -10.60 13.93
CA ARG A 29 -0.66 -12.02 14.28
C ARG A 29 0.30 -12.14 15.46
N GLY A 30 -0.24 -12.34 16.66
CA GLY A 30 0.55 -12.28 17.90
C GLY A 30 1.21 -10.92 18.06
N ASP A 31 2.52 -10.91 18.22
CA ASP A 31 3.33 -9.68 18.33
C ASP A 31 3.78 -9.11 16.97
N LYS A 32 3.41 -9.76 15.86
CA LYS A 32 3.79 -9.34 14.51
C LYS A 32 2.66 -8.58 13.81
N PHE A 33 3.06 -7.65 12.96
CA PHE A 33 2.18 -6.92 12.05
C PHE A 33 2.56 -7.23 10.60
N ILE A 34 1.57 -7.58 9.78
CA ILE A 34 1.75 -7.93 8.37
C ILE A 34 0.98 -6.91 7.55
N HIS A 35 1.63 -6.25 6.61
CA HIS A 35 0.97 -5.30 5.72
C HIS A 35 0.37 -6.02 4.51
N LEU A 36 -0.92 -5.77 4.25
CA LEU A 36 -1.55 -6.20 3.01
C LEU A 36 -1.31 -5.13 1.95
N VAL A 37 -0.76 -5.52 0.79
CA VAL A 37 -0.50 -4.63 -0.34
C VAL A 37 -1.07 -5.28 -1.59
N VAL A 38 -1.93 -4.56 -2.29
CA VAL A 38 -2.48 -4.97 -3.60
C VAL A 38 -1.98 -3.97 -4.64
N SER A 39 -1.40 -4.47 -5.72
CA SER A 39 -0.86 -3.65 -6.80
C SER A 39 -1.04 -4.33 -8.16
N ASP A 40 -1.29 -3.53 -9.19
CA ASP A 40 -1.45 -4.01 -10.58
C ASP A 40 -0.14 -4.52 -11.19
N ARG A 41 0.99 -4.23 -10.55
CA ARG A 41 2.31 -4.69 -10.95
C ARG A 41 2.90 -5.50 -9.81
N ALA A 42 3.42 -6.69 -10.13
CA ALA A 42 4.21 -7.44 -9.19
C ALA A 42 5.43 -6.59 -8.79
N PHE A 43 5.57 -6.33 -7.49
CA PHE A 43 6.82 -5.81 -6.97
C PHE A 43 7.86 -6.92 -7.14
N LEU A 44 8.78 -6.73 -8.07
CA LEU A 44 10.05 -7.46 -8.03
C LEU A 44 10.78 -6.88 -6.82
N ASP A 45 10.86 -7.68 -5.76
CA ASP A 45 11.60 -7.34 -4.54
C ASP A 45 13.04 -6.97 -4.91
N ASP A 46 13.40 -5.71 -4.71
CA ASP A 46 14.75 -5.38 -4.31
C ASP A 46 14.66 -4.82 -2.89
N ALA A 47 14.94 -5.72 -1.95
CA ALA A 47 15.21 -5.43 -0.56
C ALA A 47 16.46 -4.55 -0.45
N ALA A 48 16.37 -3.23 -0.70
CA ALA A 48 17.53 -2.35 -0.49
C ALA A 48 17.30 -0.84 -0.34
N GLU A 49 16.14 -0.23 -0.58
CA GLU A 49 16.12 1.25 -0.66
C GLU A 49 14.98 1.94 0.07
N GLN A 50 15.08 1.95 1.41
CA GLN A 50 14.45 3.00 2.24
C GLN A 50 14.99 4.42 1.94
N GLY A 51 15.92 4.59 0.98
CA GLY A 51 16.49 5.89 0.59
C GLY A 51 15.93 6.54 -0.67
N VAL A 52 15.40 5.78 -1.64
CA VAL A 52 15.09 6.31 -2.99
C VAL A 52 13.62 6.68 -3.19
N ILE A 53 12.72 6.09 -2.39
CA ILE A 53 11.27 6.32 -2.50
C ILE A 53 10.88 7.78 -2.23
N GLY A 54 11.66 8.53 -1.44
CA GLY A 54 11.36 9.92 -1.08
C GLY A 54 11.48 10.92 -2.24
N ASP A 55 12.43 10.73 -3.15
CA ASP A 55 12.74 11.71 -4.19
C ASP A 55 12.05 11.40 -5.54
N GLU A 56 11.80 10.13 -5.86
CA GLU A 56 11.05 9.78 -7.08
C GLU A 56 9.53 9.97 -6.92
N LEU A 57 8.96 9.69 -5.75
CA LEU A 57 7.53 9.95 -5.51
C LEU A 57 7.21 11.44 -5.57
N LYS A 58 8.08 12.30 -5.04
CA LYS A 58 7.91 13.76 -5.18
C LYS A 58 7.86 14.17 -6.65
N LYS A 59 8.81 13.70 -7.48
CA LYS A 59 8.83 14.05 -8.91
C LYS A 59 7.57 13.58 -9.67
N ARG A 60 6.97 12.45 -9.31
CA ARG A 60 5.73 11.97 -9.95
C ARG A 60 4.47 12.72 -9.51
N VAL A 61 4.37 13.06 -8.23
CA VAL A 61 3.19 13.78 -7.71
C VAL A 61 3.17 15.23 -8.22
N PHE A 62 4.33 15.93 -8.24
CA PHE A 62 4.39 17.29 -8.77
C PHE A 62 4.04 17.37 -10.26
N LYS A 63 4.48 16.39 -11.07
CA LYS A 63 4.18 16.38 -12.50
C LYS A 63 2.69 16.27 -12.80
N HIS A 64 1.92 15.60 -11.94
CA HIS A 64 0.48 15.45 -12.13
C HIS A 64 -0.31 16.67 -11.62
N ILE A 65 0.19 17.39 -10.62
CA ILE A 65 -0.44 18.63 -10.12
C ILE A 65 -0.23 19.77 -11.12
N ASP A 66 0.95 19.88 -11.75
CA ASP A 66 1.18 20.92 -12.77
C ASP A 66 0.27 20.74 -14.01
N THR A 67 -0.11 19.50 -14.33
CA THR A 67 -1.05 19.24 -15.44
C THR A 67 -2.50 19.60 -15.11
N LEU A 68 -2.84 19.75 -13.83
CA LEU A 68 -4.19 20.14 -13.38
C LEU A 68 -4.35 21.65 -13.20
N PHE A 69 -3.26 22.42 -13.22
CA PHE A 69 -3.27 23.88 -13.12
C PHE A 69 -2.83 24.60 -14.40
N GLU A 70 -2.36 23.89 -15.43
CA GLU A 70 -2.27 24.44 -16.79
C GLU A 70 -3.61 24.34 -17.52
N LYS A 71 -4.37 25.43 -17.39
CA LYS A 71 -5.49 25.93 -18.22
C LYS A 71 -6.90 25.76 -17.68
#